data_AF-A0A3S0S8J5-F1
#
_entry.id   AF-A0A3S0S8J5-F1
#
_cell.length_a   1.000
_cell.length_b   1.000
_cell.length_c   1.000
_cell.angle_alpha   90.00
_cell.angle_beta   90.00
_cell.angle_gamma   90.00
#
_symmetry.space_group_name_H-M   'P 1'
#
loop_
_entity.id
_entity.type
_entity.pdbx_description
1 polymer ?
#
loop_
_entity_poly.entity_id
_entity_poly.type
_entity_poly.pdbx_seq_one_letter_code
_entity_poly.pdbx_strand_id
1 'polypeptide(L)'
;MRTKGEYQRVLDDDVDEILVRIWKLDGAVVAEADHPTLEHISGQLITAALGNPVTVPEALAIANKWLDQLPLKRIFIYIEDPSDWNEDWGILLPPKPSAIIVKPFRA
;
A
#
# COMPACT_ATOMS: atom_id res chain seq x y z
N MET A 1 14.52 19.67 -8.08
CA MET A 1 13.11 19.22 -8.00
C MET A 1 13.13 17.81 -7.44
N ARG A 2 12.49 17.54 -6.30
CA ARG A 2 12.18 16.15 -5.93
C ARG A 2 11.03 15.72 -6.84
N THR A 3 11.24 14.70 -7.66
CA THR A 3 10.17 14.06 -8.44
C THR A 3 9.13 13.56 -7.44
N LYS A 4 7.85 13.88 -7.66
CA LYS A 4 6.75 13.34 -6.85
C LYS A 4 6.75 11.82 -7.00
N GLY A 5 6.51 11.09 -5.90
CA GLY A 5 6.37 9.63 -5.96
C GLY A 5 5.16 9.23 -6.80
N GLU A 6 5.31 8.22 -7.64
CA GLU A 6 4.21 7.61 -8.40
C GLU A 6 3.72 6.37 -7.66
N TYR A 7 2.42 6.30 -7.40
CA TYR A 7 1.81 5.19 -6.67
C TYR A 7 0.68 4.56 -7.47
N GLN A 8 0.70 3.24 -7.54
CA GLN A 8 -0.29 2.48 -8.28
C GLN A 8 -1.52 2.23 -7.39
N ARG A 9 -2.69 2.73 -7.78
CA ARG A 9 -3.95 2.38 -7.11
C ARG A 9 -4.30 0.90 -7.35
N VAL A 10 -4.88 0.25 -6.35
CA VAL A 10 -5.48 -1.09 -6.42
C VAL A 10 -6.94 -1.03 -5.97
N LEU A 11 -7.74 -2.01 -6.39
CA LEU A 11 -9.17 -2.12 -6.05
C LEU A 11 -9.43 -3.09 -4.89
N ASP A 12 -8.48 -3.97 -4.61
CA ASP A 12 -8.47 -4.93 -3.52
C ASP A 12 -7.19 -4.73 -2.68
N ASP A 13 -7.21 -5.24 -1.45
CA ASP A 13 -6.10 -5.19 -0.50
C ASP A 13 -5.26 -6.48 -0.50
N ASP A 14 -5.53 -7.39 -1.44
CA ASP A 14 -4.82 -8.67 -1.60
C ASP A 14 -3.61 -8.50 -2.53
N VAL A 15 -2.55 -7.87 -2.00
CA VAL A 15 -1.31 -7.62 -2.74
C VAL A 15 -0.10 -8.27 -2.06
N ASP A 16 0.73 -8.94 -2.87
CA ASP A 16 2.02 -9.52 -2.45
C ASP A 16 3.15 -8.46 -2.32
N GLU A 17 2.81 -7.22 -1.98
CA GLU A 17 3.71 -6.06 -1.93
C GLU A 17 3.33 -5.13 -0.77
N ILE A 18 3.94 -3.95 -0.68
CA ILE A 18 3.56 -2.95 0.33
C ILE A 18 2.22 -2.33 -0.08
N LEU A 19 1.28 -2.26 0.86
CA LEU A 19 -0.01 -1.62 0.67
C LEU A 19 -0.15 -0.42 1.61
N VAL A 20 -0.60 0.71 1.10
CA VAL A 20 -1.09 1.82 1.93
C VAL A 20 -2.60 1.90 1.77
N ARG A 21 -3.32 1.63 2.86
CA ARG A 21 -4.77 1.77 2.93
C ARG A 21 -5.10 3.19 3.35
N ILE A 22 -5.97 3.87 2.61
CA ILE A 22 -6.41 5.24 2.88
C ILE A 22 -7.95 5.24 2.98
N TRP A 23 -8.47 5.78 4.08
CA TRP A 23 -9.91 5.83 4.34
C TRP A 23 -10.27 7.02 5.24
N LYS A 24 -11.56 7.21 5.51
CA LYS A 24 -12.06 8.23 6.44
C LYS A 24 -12.33 7.65 7.83
N LEU A 25 -11.78 8.30 8.85
CA LEU A 25 -12.07 8.03 10.26
C LEU A 25 -12.54 9.34 10.90
N ASP A 26 -13.78 9.35 11.42
CA ASP A 26 -14.41 10.53 12.02
C ASP A 26 -14.32 11.82 11.17
N GLY A 27 -14.39 11.66 9.84
CA GLY A 27 -14.31 12.74 8.86
C GLY A 27 -12.90 13.18 8.48
N ALA A 28 -11.85 12.63 9.10
CA ALA A 28 -10.46 12.85 8.72
C ALA A 28 -9.98 11.76 7.76
N VAL A 29 -9.18 12.14 6.76
CA VAL A 29 -8.49 11.19 5.87
C VAL A 29 -7.26 10.65 6.60
N VAL A 30 -7.24 9.35 6.84
CA VAL A 30 -6.18 8.63 7.55
C VAL A 30 -5.64 7.50 6.71
N ALA A 31 -4.52 6.93 7.12
CA ALA A 31 -3.91 5.81 6.43
C ALA A 31 -3.15 4.85 7.34
N GLU A 32 -2.96 3.63 6.85
CA GLU A 32 -2.06 2.63 7.40
C GLU A 32 -1.22 2.02 6.30
N ALA A 33 0.04 1.76 6.60
CA ALA A 33 0.92 0.97 5.74
C ALA A 33 0.91 -0.48 6.24
N ASP A 34 0.84 -1.41 5.30
CA ASP A 34 0.84 -2.85 5.50
C ASP A 34 1.81 -3.52 4.52
N HIS A 35 2.23 -4.75 4.83
CA HIS A 35 3.00 -5.60 3.94
C HIS A 35 2.76 -7.08 4.31
N PRO A 36 2.93 -8.03 3.36
CA PRO A 36 2.82 -9.46 3.68
C PRO A 36 3.83 -9.86 4.76
N THR A 37 3.49 -10.88 5.55
CA THR A 37 4.44 -11.40 6.55
C THR A 37 5.63 -12.03 5.84
N LEU A 38 6.84 -11.59 6.19
CA LEU A 38 8.10 -12.09 5.63
C LEU A 38 8.87 -12.90 6.67
N GLU A 39 9.65 -13.87 6.21
CA GLU A 39 10.58 -14.63 7.07
C GLU A 39 12.02 -14.18 6.79
N HIS A 40 12.69 -13.67 7.82
CA HIS A 40 14.11 -13.35 7.76
C HIS A 40 14.94 -14.63 7.83
N ILE A 41 16.17 -14.62 7.28
CA ILE A 41 17.09 -15.77 7.30
C ILE A 41 17.41 -16.30 8.71
N SER A 42 17.16 -15.51 9.75
CA SER A 42 17.29 -15.92 11.15
C SER A 42 16.09 -16.71 11.68
N GLY A 43 15.05 -16.93 10.87
CA GLY A 43 13.76 -17.49 11.29
C GLY A 43 12.83 -16.48 11.97
N GLN A 44 13.18 -15.19 11.96
CA GLN A 44 12.32 -14.14 12.54
C GLN A 44 11.22 -13.75 11.55
N LEU A 45 9.98 -13.75 12.02
CA LEU A 45 8.84 -13.21 11.26
C LEU A 45 8.83 -11.67 11.33
N ILE A 46 8.68 -11.03 10.18
CA ILE A 46 8.53 -9.60 10.00
C ILE A 46 7.10 -9.36 9.53
N THR A 47 6.30 -8.67 10.34
CA THR A 47 4.88 -8.38 10.07
C THR A 47 4.60 -6.91 10.36
N ALA A 48 3.63 -6.33 9.65
CA ALA A 48 3.21 -4.96 9.89
C ALA A 48 2.39 -4.84 11.18
N ALA A 49 2.57 -3.75 11.92
CA ALA A 49 1.76 -3.44 13.09
C ALA A 49 0.53 -2.64 12.66
N LEU A 50 -0.59 -3.33 12.43
CA LEU A 50 -1.86 -2.72 12.01
C LEU A 50 -2.71 -2.24 13.22
N GLY A 51 -3.69 -1.37 12.96
CA GLY A 51 -4.64 -0.87 13.96
C GLY A 51 -4.26 0.46 14.62
N ASN A 52 -3.30 1.20 14.04
CA ASN A 52 -2.90 2.53 14.47
C ASN A 52 -2.86 3.46 13.25
N PRO A 53 -4.01 4.02 12.82
CA PRO A 53 -4.05 4.91 11.68
C PRO A 53 -3.28 6.20 11.94
N VAL A 54 -2.52 6.61 10.93
CA VAL A 54 -1.70 7.82 10.92
C VAL A 54 -2.12 8.73 9.77
N THR A 55 -1.42 9.86 9.60
CA THR A 55 -1.63 10.73 8.43
C THR A 55 -1.15 10.05 7.14
N VAL A 56 -1.76 10.38 5.99
CA VAL A 56 -1.33 9.80 4.69
C VAL A 56 0.16 10.02 4.40
N PRO A 57 0.75 11.21 4.60
CA PRO A 57 2.19 11.41 4.40
C PRO A 57 3.05 10.52 5.30
N GLU A 58 2.62 10.26 6.53
CA GLU A 58 3.34 9.41 7.47
C GLU A 58 3.28 7.94 7.08
N ALA A 59 2.10 7.43 6.69
CA ALA A 59 1.96 6.08 6.16
C ALA A 59 2.81 5.87 4.90
N LEU A 60 2.84 6.86 3.99
CA LEU A 60 3.70 6.82 2.80
C LEU A 60 5.20 6.83 3.18
N ALA A 61 5.61 7.59 4.20
CA ALA A 61 6.98 7.60 4.66
C ALA A 61 7.40 6.24 5.24
N ILE A 62 6.51 5.58 6.00
CA ILE A 62 6.71 4.22 6.52
C ILE A 62 6.84 3.23 5.35
N ALA A 63 5.92 3.28 4.38
CA ALA A 63 5.94 2.42 3.20
C ALA A 63 7.24 2.58 2.38
N ASN A 64 7.69 3.81 2.15
CA ASN A 64 8.97 4.07 1.46
C ASN A 64 10.16 3.52 2.25
N LYS A 65 10.17 3.67 3.57
CA LYS A 65 11.22 3.09 4.42
C LYS A 65 11.25 1.56 4.32
N TRP A 66 10.10 0.91 4.28
CA TRP A 66 10.02 -0.54 4.08
C TRP A 66 10.49 -0.95 2.68
N LEU A 67 10.17 -0.17 1.65
CA LEU A 67 10.64 -0.40 0.29
C LEU A 67 12.18 -0.43 0.20
N ASP A 68 12.86 0.37 1.03
CA ASP A 68 14.33 0.39 1.11
C ASP A 68 14.91 -0.77 1.95
N GLN A 69 14.11 -1.39 2.83
CA GLN A 69 14.59 -2.33 3.86
C GLN A 69 14.18 -3.79 3.61
N LEU A 70 13.08 -4.00 2.90
CA LEU A 70 12.48 -5.29 2.65
C LEU A 70 12.68 -5.70 1.19
N PRO A 71 12.65 -7.00 0.86
CA PRO A 71 12.74 -7.49 -0.52
C PRO A 71 11.46 -7.25 -1.34
N LEU A 72 10.71 -6.19 -1.04
CA LEU A 72 9.50 -5.75 -1.73
C LEU A 72 9.89 -4.68 -2.76
N LYS A 73 9.10 -4.52 -3.82
CA LYS A 73 9.47 -3.71 -4.98
C LYS A 73 8.52 -2.57 -5.24
N ARG A 74 7.33 -2.59 -4.67
CA ARG A 74 6.28 -1.63 -4.99
C ARG A 74 5.47 -1.24 -3.76
N ILE A 75 4.92 -0.03 -3.84
CA ILE A 75 3.91 0.48 -2.92
C ILE A 75 2.62 0.63 -3.74
N PHE A 76 1.57 -0.05 -3.31
CA PHE A 76 0.22 0.08 -3.82
C PHE A 76 -0.62 0.95 -2.90
N ILE A 77 -1.59 1.65 -3.48
CA ILE A 77 -2.56 2.46 -2.72
C ILE A 77 -3.92 1.81 -2.86
N TYR A 78 -4.48 1.38 -1.74
CA TYR A 78 -5.91 1.17 -1.62
C TYR A 78 -6.53 2.43 -1.06
N ILE A 79 -7.45 3.03 -1.80
CA ILE A 79 -8.20 4.21 -1.36
C ILE A 79 -9.67 4.04 -1.73
N GLU A 80 -10.53 4.13 -0.72
CA GLU A 80 -11.98 3.95 -0.86
C GLU A 80 -12.57 5.00 -1.82
N ASP A 81 -12.28 6.28 -1.56
CA ASP A 81 -12.68 7.41 -2.39
C ASP A 81 -11.46 8.14 -2.98
N PRO A 82 -11.20 8.03 -4.31
CA PRO A 82 -10.06 8.71 -4.95
C PRO A 82 -10.05 10.23 -4.82
N SER A 83 -11.21 10.84 -4.56
CA SER A 83 -11.29 12.29 -4.37
C SER A 83 -10.63 12.75 -3.06
N ASP A 84 -10.37 11.82 -2.13
CA ASP A 84 -9.61 12.07 -0.91
C ASP A 84 -8.09 12.12 -1.14
N TRP A 85 -7.61 11.84 -2.36
CA TRP A 85 -6.20 11.97 -2.72
C TRP A 85 -5.76 13.43 -2.82
N ASN A 86 -4.67 13.77 -2.13
CA ASN A 86 -4.00 15.06 -2.30
C ASN A 86 -2.76 14.90 -3.19
N GLU A 87 -2.68 15.70 -4.26
CA GLU A 87 -1.56 15.69 -5.21
C GLU A 87 -0.20 16.01 -4.59
N ASP A 88 -0.16 16.63 -3.40
CA ASP A 88 1.08 16.88 -2.66
C ASP A 88 1.69 15.60 -2.08
N TRP A 89 0.89 14.55 -1.88
CA TRP A 89 1.39 13.24 -1.44
C TRP A 89 2.11 12.48 -2.56
N GLY A 90 1.73 12.75 -3.81
CA GLY A 90 2.30 12.15 -5.00
C GLY A 90 1.33 12.08 -6.17
N ILE A 91 1.70 11.30 -7.17
CA ILE A 91 0.88 11.01 -8.34
C ILE A 91 0.19 9.67 -8.11
N LEU A 92 -1.15 9.68 -8.05
CA LEU A 92 -1.95 8.46 -7.98
C LEU A 92 -2.27 7.98 -9.40
N LEU A 93 -1.69 6.85 -9.79
CA LEU A 93 -1.97 6.21 -11.07
C LEU A 93 -3.33 5.49 -11.01
N PRO A 94 -4.08 5.46 -12.13
CA PRO A 94 -5.38 4.79 -12.19
C PRO A 94 -5.24 3.30 -11.85
N PRO A 95 -6.28 2.66 -11.30
CA PRO A 95 -6.18 1.29 -10.84
C PRO A 95 -5.73 0.36 -11.96
N LYS A 96 -4.71 -0.46 -11.67
CA LYS A 96 -4.35 -1.54 -12.56
C LYS A 96 -5.43 -2.61 -12.40
N PRO A 97 -5.97 -3.20 -13.49
CA PRO A 97 -6.81 -4.37 -13.36
C PRO A 97 -6.02 -5.41 -12.56
N SER A 98 -6.51 -5.79 -11.39
CA SER A 98 -5.98 -6.93 -10.65
C SER A 98 -5.89 -8.05 -11.66
N ALA A 99 -4.70 -8.62 -11.86
CA ALA A 99 -4.51 -9.67 -12.83
C ALA A 99 -5.48 -10.79 -12.44
N ILE A 100 -6.58 -10.94 -13.17
CA ILE A 100 -7.49 -12.06 -12.98
C ILE A 100 -6.64 -13.27 -13.34
N ILE A 101 -6.09 -13.94 -12.33
CA ILE A 101 -5.57 -15.28 -12.49
C ILE A 101 -6.81 -16.13 -12.72
N VAL A 102 -7.21 -16.25 -13.98
CA VAL A 102 -8.17 -17.27 -14.40
C VAL A 102 -7.48 -18.59 -14.12
N LYS A 103 -7.64 -19.14 -12.91
CA LYS A 103 -7.28 -20.53 -12.65
C LYS A 103 -8.12 -21.34 -13.63
N PRO A 104 -7.54 -22.18 -14.50
CA PRO A 104 -8.34 -23.07 -15.32
C PRO A 104 -9.15 -23.96 -14.37
N PHE A 105 -10.47 -23.86 -14.47
CA PHE A 105 -11.39 -24.81 -13.88
C PHE A 105 -11.02 -26.18 -14.46
N ARG A 106 -10.43 -27.06 -13.66
CA ARG A 106 -10.35 -28.49 -14.02
C ARG A 106 -11.68 -29.10 -13.60
N ALA A 107 -12.49 -29.45 -14.60
CA ALA A 107 -13.58 -30.41 -14.46
C ALA A 107 -13.02 -31.81 -14.22
#